data_AF-A0A2S6G1P5-F1
#
_entry.id   AF-A0A2S6G1P5-F1
#
_cell.length_a   1.000
_cell.length_b   1.000
_cell.length_c   1.000
_cell.angle_alpha   90.00
_cell.angle_beta   90.00
_cell.angle_gamma   90.00
#
_symmetry.space_group_name_H-M   'P 1'
#
loop_
_entity.id
_entity.type
_entity.pdbx_description
1 polymer ?
#
loop_
_entity_poly.entity_id
_entity_poly.type
_entity_poly.pdbx_seq_one_letter_code
_entity_poly.pdbx_strand_id
1 'polypeptide(L)'
;MTRAENKRFASIKKLEIDYRAGAEDKSESRLPSLLSHEIDALRDAISEESLKLKGWTKTERGSIKDQNGKVVLRNGFVDALEKALSIGNG
;
A
#
# COMPACT_ATOMS: atom_id res chain seq x y z
N MET A 1 17.99 23.36 -38.83
CA MET A 1 17.06 24.39 -38.31
C MET A 1 17.40 25.73 -38.93
N THR A 2 16.45 26.35 -39.63
CA THR A 2 16.64 27.58 -40.39
C THR A 2 16.11 28.80 -39.62
N ARG A 3 16.68 29.98 -39.90
CA ARG A 3 16.32 31.25 -39.23
C ARG A 3 14.81 31.60 -39.34
N ALA A 4 14.13 31.08 -40.37
CA ALA A 4 12.70 31.25 -40.57
C ALA A 4 11.85 30.45 -39.57
N GLU A 5 12.30 29.25 -39.18
CA GLU A 5 11.61 28.40 -38.20
C GLU A 5 11.62 29.06 -36.81
N ASN A 6 12.77 29.60 -36.39
CA ASN A 6 12.91 30.30 -35.10
C ASN A 6 11.98 31.51 -34.97
N LYS A 7 11.70 32.21 -36.09
CA LYS A 7 10.82 33.39 -36.10
C LYS A 7 9.34 33.03 -35.87
N ARG A 8 8.93 31.82 -36.28
CA ARG A 8 7.57 31.30 -36.03
C ARG A 8 7.36 30.97 -34.56
N PHE A 9 8.35 30.35 -33.92
CA PHE A 9 8.30 30.06 -32.49
C PHE A 9 8.27 31.33 -31.63
N ALA A 10 9.01 32.38 -32.03
CA ALA A 10 9.02 33.66 -31.33
C ALA A 10 7.68 34.43 -31.37
N SER A 11 6.75 34.02 -32.25
CA SER A 11 5.44 34.69 -32.41
C SER A 11 4.32 34.02 -31.61
N ILE A 12 4.59 32.89 -30.94
CA ILE A 12 3.61 32.18 -30.10
C ILE A 12 3.46 32.95 -28.78
N LYS A 13 2.31 33.61 -28.59
CA LYS A 13 2.02 34.43 -27.38
C LYS A 13 1.30 33.67 -26.28
N LYS A 14 0.64 32.56 -26.61
CA LYS A 14 -0.09 31.70 -25.68
C LYS A 14 0.19 30.26 -26.04
N LEU A 15 0.74 29.52 -25.08
CA LEU A 15 0.99 28.09 -25.21
C LEU A 15 -0.03 27.39 -24.31
N GLU A 16 -1.03 26.75 -24.91
CA GLU A 16 -1.99 25.91 -24.19
C GLU A 16 -1.41 24.49 -24.16
N ILE A 17 -0.66 24.18 -23.10
CA ILE A 17 -0.21 22.82 -22.82
C ILE A 17 -1.31 22.15 -22.01
N ASP A 18 -2.06 21.24 -22.63
CA ASP A 18 -2.93 20.34 -21.86
C ASP A 18 -2.07 19.22 -21.26
N TYR A 19 -1.75 19.36 -19.98
CA TYR A 19 -0.94 18.40 -19.22
C TYR A 19 -1.71 17.12 -18.83
N ARG A 20 -3.00 17.02 -19.18
CA ARG A 20 -3.87 15.91 -18.75
C ARG A 20 -3.76 14.65 -19.62
N ALA A 21 -3.06 14.71 -20.74
CA ALA A 21 -2.81 13.53 -21.58
C ALA A 21 -1.81 12.52 -20.96
N GLY A 22 -1.26 12.83 -19.78
CA GLY A 22 -0.43 11.93 -18.98
C GLY A 22 -0.92 11.78 -17.54
N ALA A 23 -2.19 12.07 -17.26
CA ALA A 23 -2.79 11.85 -15.95
C ALA A 23 -2.99 10.35 -15.72
N GLU A 24 -1.90 9.75 -15.24
CA GLU A 24 -1.88 8.64 -14.28
C GLU A 24 -2.43 7.32 -14.82
N ASP A 25 -1.52 6.37 -15.03
CA ASP A 25 -1.80 4.98 -14.68
C ASP A 25 -2.19 4.96 -13.19
N LYS A 26 -3.44 5.32 -12.89
CA LYS A 26 -4.09 5.02 -11.63
C LYS A 26 -4.44 3.54 -11.66
N SER A 27 -3.44 2.69 -11.77
CA SER A 27 -3.45 1.51 -10.93
C SER A 27 -3.30 2.04 -9.50
N GLU A 28 -4.37 2.65 -8.95
CA GLU A 28 -4.58 2.58 -7.51
C GLU A 28 -4.37 1.11 -7.22
N SER A 29 -3.33 0.77 -6.48
CA SER A 29 -3.10 -0.57 -5.96
C SER A 29 -4.22 -0.83 -4.96
N ARG A 30 -5.45 -0.95 -5.45
CA ARG A 30 -6.61 -1.37 -4.70
C ARG A 30 -6.31 -2.80 -4.37
N LEU A 31 -6.14 -3.05 -3.09
CA LEU A 31 -6.16 -4.42 -2.59
C LEU A 31 -7.42 -5.09 -3.15
N PRO A 32 -7.32 -6.35 -3.60
CA PRO A 32 -8.47 -7.09 -4.05
C PRO A 32 -9.54 -7.10 -2.94
N SER A 33 -10.82 -7.10 -3.33
CA SER A 33 -11.88 -7.24 -2.33
C SER A 33 -11.72 -8.59 -1.66
N LEU A 34 -11.48 -8.59 -0.35
CA LEU A 34 -11.38 -9.80 0.43
C LEU A 34 -12.78 -10.32 0.74
N LEU A 35 -12.96 -11.63 0.62
CA LEU A 35 -14.17 -12.33 1.06
C LEU A 35 -14.25 -12.31 2.59
N SER A 36 -15.45 -12.48 3.14
CA SER A 36 -15.66 -12.45 4.60
C SER A 36 -14.77 -13.46 5.34
N HIS A 37 -14.68 -14.69 4.84
CA HIS A 37 -13.84 -15.72 5.45
C HIS A 37 -12.33 -15.44 5.32
N GLU A 38 -11.91 -14.71 4.28
CA GLU A 38 -10.51 -14.26 4.14
C GLU A 38 -10.21 -13.19 5.19
N ILE A 39 -11.11 -12.24 5.39
CA ILE A 39 -11.01 -11.21 6.45
C ILE A 39 -10.95 -11.88 7.82
N ASP A 40 -11.80 -12.86 8.09
CA ASP A 40 -11.85 -13.58 9.36
C ASP A 40 -10.56 -14.37 9.60
N ALA A 41 -10.03 -15.04 8.57
CA ALA A 41 -8.74 -15.74 8.66
C ALA A 41 -7.57 -14.79 8.95
N LEU A 42 -7.55 -13.60 8.33
CA LEU A 42 -6.52 -12.59 8.58
C LEU A 42 -6.62 -11.99 9.98
N ARG A 43 -7.83 -11.76 10.48
CA ARG A 43 -8.08 -11.33 11.87
C ARG A 43 -7.60 -12.38 12.85
N ASP A 44 -7.92 -13.65 12.59
CA ASP A 44 -7.49 -14.75 13.43
C ASP A 44 -5.97 -14.91 13.46
N ALA A 45 -5.30 -14.72 12.31
CA ALA A 45 -3.84 -14.84 12.20
C ALA A 45 -3.06 -13.88 13.14
N ILE A 46 -3.66 -12.75 13.52
CA ILE A 46 -3.07 -11.77 14.45
C ILE A 46 -3.84 -11.65 15.76
N SER A 47 -4.84 -12.52 16.01
CA SER A 47 -5.64 -12.47 17.23
C SER A 47 -4.79 -12.87 18.43
N GLU A 48 -4.99 -12.20 19.57
CA GLU A 48 -4.23 -12.54 20.77
C GLU A 48 -4.42 -14.01 21.20
N GLU A 49 -5.63 -14.54 20.99
CA GLU A 49 -5.96 -15.93 21.33
C GLU A 49 -5.15 -16.91 20.47
N SER A 50 -5.13 -16.72 19.15
CA SER A 50 -4.39 -17.59 18.23
C SER A 50 -2.89 -17.46 18.39
N LEU A 51 -2.39 -16.27 18.74
CA LEU A 51 -0.98 -16.11 19.11
C LEU A 51 -0.65 -16.83 20.41
N LYS A 52 -1.48 -16.70 21.46
CA LYS A 52 -1.30 -17.41 22.74
C LYS A 52 -1.30 -18.93 22.56
N LEU A 53 -2.22 -19.47 21.75
CA LEU A 53 -2.28 -20.91 21.44
C LEU A 53 -1.01 -21.44 20.78
N LYS A 54 -0.31 -20.60 20.01
CA LYS A 54 0.96 -20.94 19.34
C LYS A 54 2.20 -20.64 20.20
N GLY A 55 2.03 -20.11 21.41
CA GLY A 55 3.13 -19.59 22.22
C GLY A 55 3.84 -18.40 21.55
N TRP A 56 3.12 -17.64 20.73
CA TRP A 56 3.63 -16.49 20.02
C TRP A 56 3.24 -15.20 20.73
N THR A 57 4.10 -14.18 20.62
CA THR A 57 3.87 -12.88 21.26
C THR A 57 4.10 -11.74 20.27
N LYS A 58 3.11 -10.85 20.18
CA LYS A 58 3.21 -9.60 19.43
C LYS A 58 4.09 -8.60 20.19
N THR A 59 4.95 -7.92 19.45
CA THR A 59 5.82 -6.84 19.95
C THR A 59 5.24 -5.48 19.59
N GLU A 60 5.74 -4.42 20.23
CA GLU A 60 5.33 -3.03 19.98
C GLU A 60 5.53 -2.55 18.53
N ARG A 61 6.49 -3.13 17.80
CA ARG A 61 6.78 -2.78 16.40
C ARG A 61 6.05 -3.69 15.39
N GLY A 62 4.97 -4.34 15.82
CA GLY A 62 4.17 -5.22 14.97
C GLY A 62 4.89 -6.50 14.51
N SER A 63 5.99 -6.89 15.15
CA SER A 63 6.65 -8.20 14.92
C SER A 63 6.07 -9.28 15.82
N ILE A 64 6.19 -10.54 15.41
CA ILE A 64 5.77 -11.71 16.20
C ILE A 64 6.97 -12.56 16.55
N LYS A 65 7.11 -12.89 17.82
CA LYS A 65 8.15 -13.78 18.36
C LYS A 65 7.55 -15.09 18.84
N ASP A 66 8.34 -16.17 18.79
CA ASP A 66 8.00 -17.42 19.46
C ASP A 66 8.33 -17.38 20.96
N GLN A 67 8.00 -18.47 21.66
CA GLN A 67 8.27 -18.68 23.07
C GLN A 67 9.75 -18.60 23.48
N ASN A 68 10.68 -18.74 22.52
CA ASN A 68 12.12 -18.61 22.75
C ASN A 68 12.62 -17.19 22.46
N GLY A 69 11.73 -16.26 22.10
CA GLY A 69 12.06 -14.89 21.74
C GLY A 69 12.59 -14.73 20.31
N LYS A 70 12.57 -15.79 19.49
CA LYS A 70 12.99 -15.74 18.08
C LYS A 70 11.90 -15.05 17.25
N VAL A 71 12.30 -14.13 16.38
CA VAL A 71 11.38 -13.46 15.46
C VAL A 71 10.88 -14.46 14.42
N VAL A 72 9.57 -14.70 14.43
CA VAL A 72 8.85 -15.53 13.45
C VAL A 72 8.36 -14.65 12.30
N LEU A 73 7.79 -13.49 12.63
CA LEU A 73 7.32 -12.50 11.66
C LEU A 73 7.96 -11.15 11.95
N ARG A 74 8.40 -10.46 10.89
CA ARG A 74 9.22 -9.25 10.98
C ARG A 74 8.40 -8.05 11.47
N ASN A 75 9.12 -6.99 11.85
CA ASN A 75 8.53 -5.69 12.19
C ASN A 75 7.57 -5.22 11.09
N GLY A 76 6.45 -4.63 11.50
CA GLY A 76 5.42 -4.13 10.61
C GLY A 76 4.48 -5.20 10.05
N PHE A 77 4.64 -6.49 10.37
CA PHE A 77 3.72 -7.53 9.90
C PHE A 77 2.31 -7.32 10.43
N VAL A 78 2.17 -7.20 11.75
CA VAL A 78 0.86 -6.98 12.38
C VAL A 78 0.30 -5.63 11.97
N ASP A 79 1.13 -4.58 11.98
CA ASP A 79 0.72 -3.23 11.58
C ASP A 79 0.21 -3.19 10.13
N ALA A 80 0.83 -3.93 9.22
CA ALA A 80 0.41 -4.01 7.83
C ALA A 80 -0.93 -4.74 7.69
N LEU A 81 -1.14 -5.83 8.43
CA LEU A 81 -2.42 -6.55 8.46
C LEU A 81 -3.54 -5.70 9.05
N GLU A 82 -3.30 -5.03 10.18
CA GLU A 82 -4.28 -4.12 10.80
C GLU A 82 -4.66 -2.99 9.83
N LYS A 83 -3.69 -2.42 9.10
CA LYS A 83 -3.95 -1.43 8.04
C LYS A 83 -4.77 -2.01 6.90
N ALA A 84 -4.40 -3.18 6.38
CA ALA A 84 -5.11 -3.84 5.29
C ALA A 84 -6.58 -4.13 5.66
N LEU A 85 -6.82 -4.61 6.87
CA LEU A 85 -8.15 -4.87 7.42
C LEU A 85 -8.98 -3.60 7.66
N SER A 86 -8.32 -2.45 7.83
CA SER A 86 -8.99 -1.16 8.02
C SER A 86 -9.46 -0.53 6.71
N ILE A 87 -8.81 -0.85 5.58
CA ILE A 87 -9.13 -0.30 4.25
C ILE A 87 -10.45 -0.87 3.69
N GLY A 88 -10.83 -2.09 4.07
CA GLY A 88 -12.05 -2.76 3.60
C GLY A 88 -13.38 -2.27 4.19
N ASN A 89 -13.36 -1.26 5.07
CA ASN A 89 -14.56 -0.69 5.70
C ASN A 89 -14.98 0.69 5.12
N GLY A 90 -14.45 1.06 3.95
CA GLY A 90 -14.70 2.36 3.29
C GLY A 90 -15.67 2.27 2.12
#